data_AF-X1GGE7-F1
#
_entry.id   AF-X1GGE7-F1
#
_cell.length_a   1.000
_cell.length_b   1.000
_cell.length_c   1.000
_cell.angle_alpha   90.00
_cell.angle_beta   90.00
_cell.angle_gamma   90.00
#
_symmetry.space_group_name_H-M   'P 1'
#
loop_
_entity.id
_entity.type
_entity.pdbx_description
1 polymer ?
#
loop_
_entity_poly.entity_id
_entity_poly.type
_entity_poly.pdbx_seq_one_letter_code
_entity_poly.pdbx_strand_id
1 'polypeptide(L)'
;MEIDIRKIKEKKRQQKEKQKGLVINFDFLNREINLRRKKINDTKKERFYNQLGVLFSSGIDLGSALQIFLEDKHTQIHKKLFSQVFDDVIGGLSFSDALKKTGQFTDYEYYSIKVGEESGKLQDVLAELADYFALRMQQRRQLTGALSYPVMVMIVAIGAVLFMLNVVVPMFAGVFQRFGGELPAITRNVLALSYWFSNHLFTIFIFVLATIVAIVYMKRY
;
A
#
# COMPACT_ATOMS: atom_id res chain seq x y z
N MET A 1 -44.54 -46.22 -29.12
CA MET A 1 -44.17 -45.41 -27.94
C MET A 1 -43.82 -44.02 -28.45
N GLU A 2 -44.82 -43.14 -28.60
CA GLU A 2 -44.61 -41.80 -29.16
C GLU A 2 -43.88 -40.93 -28.14
N ILE A 3 -42.71 -40.43 -28.54
CA ILE A 3 -41.93 -39.50 -27.75
C ILE A 3 -42.62 -38.14 -27.85
N ASP A 4 -43.31 -37.74 -26.78
CA ASP A 4 -44.00 -36.45 -26.69
C ASP A 4 -42.99 -35.28 -26.65
N ILE A 5 -42.76 -34.70 -27.83
CA ILE A 5 -41.81 -33.60 -28.08
C ILE A 5 -42.18 -32.33 -27.30
N ARG A 6 -43.44 -32.17 -26.87
CA ARG A 6 -43.90 -30.97 -26.12
C ARG A 6 -43.31 -30.94 -24.71
N LYS A 7 -43.26 -32.08 -24.02
CA LYS A 7 -42.66 -32.22 -22.68
C LYS A 7 -41.15 -31.95 -22.67
N ILE A 8 -40.45 -32.30 -23.75
CA ILE A 8 -39.00 -32.05 -23.90
C ILE A 8 -38.73 -30.55 -24.11
N LYS A 9 -39.62 -29.86 -24.85
CA LYS A 9 -39.50 -28.42 -25.11
C LYS A 9 -39.78 -27.58 -23.87
N GLU A 10 -40.77 -27.96 -23.05
CA GLU A 10 -41.07 -27.30 -21.77
C GLU A 10 -39.96 -27.52 -20.72
N LYS A 11 -39.41 -28.74 -20.60
CA LYS A 11 -38.26 -29.00 -19.73
C LYS A 11 -37.04 -28.16 -20.13
N LYS A 12 -36.73 -28.05 -21.42
CA LYS A 12 -35.62 -27.22 -21.93
C LYS A 12 -35.84 -25.71 -21.70
N ARG A 13 -37.09 -25.25 -21.64
CA ARG A 13 -37.46 -23.85 -21.39
C ARG A 13 -37.32 -23.48 -19.90
N GLN A 14 -37.78 -24.38 -19.01
CA GLN A 14 -37.59 -24.24 -17.56
C GLN A 14 -36.11 -24.37 -17.12
N GLN A 15 -35.32 -25.18 -17.82
CA GLN A 15 -33.88 -25.33 -17.56
C GLN A 15 -33.07 -24.08 -18.00
N LYS A 16 -33.49 -23.42 -19.09
CA LYS A 16 -32.91 -22.14 -19.55
C LYS A 16 -33.23 -20.95 -18.62
N GLU A 17 -34.35 -20.97 -17.89
CA GLU A 17 -34.69 -19.93 -16.92
C GLU A 17 -33.97 -20.12 -15.57
N LYS A 18 -33.81 -21.37 -15.09
CA LYS A 18 -33.03 -21.65 -13.86
C LYS A 18 -31.52 -21.34 -13.99
N GLN A 19 -30.94 -21.45 -15.19
CA GLN A 19 -29.53 -21.08 -15.43
C GLN A 19 -29.29 -19.57 -15.59
N LYS A 20 -30.33 -18.75 -15.78
CA LYS A 20 -30.21 -17.29 -15.87
C LYS A 20 -30.13 -16.57 -14.50
N GLY A 21 -30.35 -17.30 -13.39
CA GLY A 21 -30.42 -16.72 -12.05
C GLY A 21 -29.11 -16.64 -11.26
N LEU A 22 -27.97 -17.10 -11.80
CA LEU A 22 -26.71 -17.10 -11.05
C LEU A 22 -25.48 -16.93 -11.94
N VAL A 23 -25.56 -16.07 -12.95
CA VAL A 23 -24.35 -15.55 -13.58
C VAL A 23 -23.92 -14.38 -12.70
N ILE A 24 -23.02 -14.64 -11.75
CA ILE A 24 -22.25 -13.57 -11.10
C ILE A 24 -21.52 -12.89 -12.25
N ASN A 25 -22.04 -11.74 -12.65
CA ASN A 25 -21.53 -10.99 -13.78
C ASN A 25 -20.18 -10.41 -13.32
N PHE A 26 -19.10 -11.17 -13.54
CA PHE A 26 -17.72 -10.74 -13.30
C PHE A 26 -17.27 -9.62 -14.26
N ASP A 27 -18.21 -8.98 -14.94
CA ASP A 27 -18.02 -7.75 -15.72
C ASP A 27 -17.40 -6.62 -14.88
N PHE A 28 -17.56 -6.66 -13.54
CA PHE A 28 -16.86 -5.75 -12.63
C PHE A 28 -15.34 -6.01 -12.51
N LEU A 29 -14.85 -7.22 -12.82
CA LEU A 29 -13.41 -7.54 -12.86
C LEU A 29 -12.75 -7.14 -14.18
N ASN A 30 -13.56 -6.94 -15.23
CA ASN A 30 -13.09 -6.50 -16.55
C ASN A 30 -13.24 -5.00 -16.77
N ARG A 31 -13.78 -4.28 -15.77
CA ARG A 31 -13.61 -2.83 -15.70
C ARG A 31 -12.12 -2.61 -15.57
N GLU A 32 -11.51 -2.08 -16.64
CA GLU A 32 -10.13 -1.60 -16.63
C GLU A 32 -9.89 -0.89 -15.32
N ILE A 33 -9.23 -1.60 -14.40
CA ILE A 33 -8.68 -0.96 -13.24
C ILE A 33 -7.54 -0.17 -13.87
N ASN A 34 -7.85 1.06 -14.27
CA ASN A 34 -6.89 2.14 -14.30
C ASN A 34 -6.43 2.29 -12.85
N LEU A 35 -5.61 1.31 -12.43
CA LEU A 35 -4.98 1.16 -11.14
C LEU A 35 -4.19 2.43 -10.97
N ARG A 36 -4.84 3.41 -10.34
CA ARG A 36 -4.28 4.55 -9.61
C ARG A 36 -2.79 4.60 -9.87
N ARG A 37 -2.39 5.20 -11.00
CA ARG A 37 -1.05 5.07 -11.61
C ARG A 37 -0.02 5.00 -10.47
N LYS A 38 0.62 3.85 -10.26
CA LYS A 38 1.37 3.56 -9.03
C LYS A 38 2.30 4.72 -8.72
N LYS A 39 1.99 5.46 -7.64
CA LYS A 39 2.67 6.71 -7.29
C LYS A 39 4.18 6.49 -7.25
N ILE A 40 4.94 7.36 -7.90
CA ILE A 40 6.40 7.28 -7.90
C ILE A 40 6.87 7.34 -6.45
N ASN A 41 7.68 6.37 -6.03
CA ASN A 41 8.23 6.32 -4.67
C ASN A 41 9.31 7.39 -4.47
N ASP A 42 9.50 7.85 -3.24
CA ASP A 42 10.49 8.86 -2.86
C ASP A 42 11.90 8.48 -3.33
N THR A 43 12.28 7.20 -3.26
CA THR A 43 13.58 6.70 -3.76
C THR A 43 13.78 6.88 -5.26
N LYS A 44 12.68 6.83 -6.04
CA LYS A 44 12.75 7.05 -7.48
C LYS A 44 12.79 8.55 -7.81
N LYS A 45 12.12 9.37 -7.01
CA LYS A 45 12.15 10.83 -7.12
C LYS A 45 13.52 11.40 -6.75
N GLU A 46 14.07 10.98 -5.60
CA GLU A 46 15.43 11.34 -5.18
C GLU A 46 16.43 11.03 -6.30
N ARG A 47 16.44 9.79 -6.79
CA ARG A 47 17.35 9.41 -7.88
C ARG A 47 17.17 10.25 -9.14
N PHE A 48 15.92 10.51 -9.54
CA PHE A 48 15.60 11.33 -10.71
C PHE A 48 16.17 12.74 -10.57
N TYR A 49 15.89 13.41 -9.46
CA TYR A 49 16.37 14.77 -9.21
C TYR A 49 17.89 14.83 -9.01
N ASN A 50 18.47 13.85 -8.32
CA ASN A 50 19.91 13.76 -8.09
C ASN A 50 20.67 13.55 -9.41
N GLN A 51 20.25 12.59 -10.24
CA GLN A 51 20.89 12.36 -11.55
C GLN A 51 20.75 13.57 -12.48
N LEU A 52 19.56 14.16 -12.58
CA LEU A 52 19.39 15.38 -13.38
C LEU A 52 20.23 16.53 -12.83
N GLY A 53 20.26 16.74 -11.51
CA GLY A 53 21.05 17.77 -10.85
C GLY A 53 22.54 17.62 -11.12
N VAL A 54 23.10 16.40 -11.03
CA VAL A 54 24.51 16.11 -11.33
C VAL A 54 24.82 16.37 -12.80
N LEU A 55 24.00 15.88 -13.72
CA LEU A 55 24.21 16.06 -15.16
C LEU A 55 24.11 17.55 -15.53
N PHE A 56 23.09 18.24 -15.03
CA PHE A 56 22.89 19.66 -15.30
C PHE A 56 24.01 20.51 -14.69
N SER A 57 24.50 20.16 -13.50
CA SER A 57 25.67 20.81 -12.87
C SER A 57 26.96 20.61 -13.66
N SER A 58 27.06 19.54 -14.46
CA SER A 58 28.19 19.29 -15.34
C SER A 58 28.11 20.02 -16.69
N GLY A 59 27.10 20.89 -16.86
CA GLY A 59 26.89 21.66 -18.09
C GLY A 59 26.15 20.91 -19.19
N ILE A 60 25.57 19.74 -18.88
CA ILE A 60 24.71 19.00 -19.81
C ILE A 60 23.33 19.67 -19.82
N ASP A 61 22.78 19.92 -21.01
CA ASP A 61 21.43 20.47 -21.15
C ASP A 61 20.35 19.51 -20.62
N LEU A 62 19.18 20.06 -20.28
CA LEU A 62 18.09 19.29 -19.68
C LEU A 62 17.59 18.15 -20.58
N GLY A 63 17.54 18.35 -21.89
CA GLY A 63 17.07 17.35 -22.85
C GLY A 63 18.01 16.15 -22.88
N SER A 64 19.31 16.41 -23.01
CA SER A 64 20.35 15.39 -22.95
C SER A 64 20.38 14.68 -21.60
N ALA A 65 20.22 15.41 -20.49
CA ALA A 65 20.17 14.83 -19.15
C ALA A 65 18.97 13.88 -18.97
N LEU A 66 17.80 14.25 -19.49
CA LEU A 66 16.60 13.39 -19.50
C LEU A 66 16.81 12.15 -20.37
N GLN A 67 17.45 12.27 -21.53
CA GLN A 67 17.77 11.13 -22.39
C GLN A 67 18.67 10.12 -21.66
N ILE A 68 19.74 10.60 -21.01
CA ILE A 68 20.64 9.75 -20.21
C ILE A 68 19.86 9.05 -19.08
N PHE A 69 18.95 9.76 -18.41
CA PHE A 69 18.11 9.20 -17.36
C PHE A 69 17.17 8.08 -17.86
N LEU A 70 16.69 8.17 -19.11
CA LEU A 70 15.83 7.16 -19.72
C LEU A 70 16.55 5.86 -20.08
N GLU A 71 17.86 5.94 -20.30
CA GLU A 71 18.72 4.79 -20.55
C GLU A 71 19.10 4.04 -19.26
N ASP A 72 18.90 4.65 -18.08
CA ASP A 72 19.13 4.00 -16.79
C ASP A 72 18.20 2.78 -16.63
N LYS A 73 18.82 1.60 -16.38
CA LYS A 73 18.14 0.33 -16.13
C LYS A 73 17.14 0.41 -14.97
N HIS A 74 17.33 1.31 -14.02
CA HIS A 74 16.44 1.49 -12.87
C HIS A 74 15.16 2.28 -13.19
N THR A 75 15.06 2.87 -14.38
CA THR A 75 13.91 3.66 -14.85
C THR A 75 12.83 2.79 -15.52
N GLN A 76 13.10 1.52 -15.80
CA GLN A 76 12.22 0.63 -16.59
C GLN A 76 10.76 0.55 -16.12
N ILE A 77 10.51 0.55 -14.80
CA ILE A 77 9.14 0.49 -14.25
C ILE A 77 8.32 1.74 -14.59
N HIS A 78 8.97 2.90 -14.71
CA HIS A 78 8.33 4.18 -14.99
C HIS A 78 8.80 4.76 -16.33
N LYS A 79 9.39 3.94 -17.20
CA LYS A 79 9.98 4.38 -18.47
C LYS A 79 8.96 5.14 -19.32
N LYS A 80 7.74 4.61 -19.46
CA LYS A 80 6.66 5.29 -20.18
C LYS A 80 6.36 6.70 -19.65
N LEU A 81 6.43 6.90 -18.33
CA LEU A 81 6.18 8.20 -17.71
C LEU A 81 7.32 9.17 -18.00
N PHE A 82 8.57 8.76 -17.79
CA PHE A 82 9.70 9.62 -18.02
C PHE A 82 9.92 9.89 -19.51
N SER A 83 9.59 8.93 -20.39
CA SER A 83 9.59 9.13 -21.84
C SER A 83 8.57 10.19 -22.24
N GLN A 84 7.37 10.17 -21.65
CA GLN A 84 6.39 11.22 -21.86
C GLN A 84 6.93 12.60 -21.43
N VAL A 85 7.60 12.69 -20.28
CA VAL A 85 8.22 13.95 -19.81
C VAL A 85 9.29 14.42 -20.79
N PHE A 86 10.16 13.52 -21.26
CA PHE A 86 11.17 13.83 -22.27
C PHE A 86 10.54 14.34 -23.57
N ASP A 87 9.56 13.62 -24.13
CA ASP A 87 8.89 14.01 -25.37
C ASP A 87 8.20 15.38 -25.23
N ASP A 88 7.57 15.65 -24.09
CA ASP A 88 6.91 16.92 -23.80
C ASP A 88 7.94 18.07 -23.70
N VAL A 89 9.08 17.86 -23.04
CA VAL A 89 10.15 18.87 -22.90
C VAL A 89 10.82 19.16 -24.24
N ILE A 90 11.16 18.12 -25.01
CA ILE A 90 11.73 18.29 -26.37
C ILE A 90 10.70 18.92 -27.32
N GLY A 91 9.41 18.67 -27.10
CA GLY A 91 8.29 19.32 -27.79
C GLY A 91 8.09 20.80 -27.40
N GLY A 92 8.90 21.35 -26.50
CA GLY A 92 8.87 22.76 -26.11
C GLY A 92 8.00 23.08 -24.91
N LEU A 93 7.45 22.08 -24.22
CA LEU A 93 6.76 22.31 -22.95
C LEU A 93 7.80 22.60 -21.84
N SER A 94 7.46 23.49 -20.90
CA SER A 94 8.30 23.69 -19.71
C SER A 94 8.46 22.37 -18.94
N PHE A 95 9.58 22.19 -18.26
CA PHE A 95 9.85 21.00 -17.48
C PHE A 95 8.86 20.85 -16.31
N SER A 96 8.53 21.95 -15.64
CA SER A 96 7.51 21.98 -14.59
C SER A 96 6.15 21.50 -15.10
N ASP A 97 5.68 22.01 -16.25
CA ASP A 97 4.38 21.62 -16.81
C ASP A 97 4.40 20.17 -17.35
N ALA A 98 5.51 19.73 -17.93
CA ALA A 98 5.70 18.33 -18.37
C ALA A 98 5.58 17.36 -17.19
N LEU A 99 6.20 17.67 -16.05
CA LEU A 99 6.06 16.88 -14.83
C LEU A 99 4.63 16.91 -14.29
N LYS A 100 4.00 18.10 -14.23
CA LYS A 100 2.62 18.26 -13.72
C LYS A 100 1.61 17.44 -14.53
N LYS A 101 1.75 17.42 -15.85
CA LYS A 101 0.88 16.65 -16.77
C LYS A 101 0.87 15.15 -16.50
N THR A 102 1.93 14.60 -15.91
CA THR A 102 1.96 13.16 -15.54
C THR A 102 1.01 12.80 -14.39
N GLY A 103 0.65 13.77 -13.55
CA GLY A 103 -0.13 13.58 -12.32
C GLY A 103 0.60 12.80 -11.21
N GLN A 104 1.93 12.64 -11.30
CA GLN A 104 2.74 11.88 -10.34
C GLN A 104 3.62 12.73 -9.42
N PHE A 105 3.84 13.98 -9.82
CA PHE A 105 4.61 14.95 -9.05
C PHE A 105 3.65 15.81 -8.22
N THR A 106 4.10 16.21 -7.04
CA THR A 106 3.34 17.03 -6.10
C THR A 106 3.37 18.49 -6.52
N ASP A 107 2.45 19.29 -5.98
CA ASP A 107 2.44 20.74 -6.23
C ASP A 107 3.73 21.41 -5.74
N TYR A 108 4.32 20.91 -4.64
CA TYR A 108 5.63 21.37 -4.18
C TYR A 108 6.70 21.19 -5.26
N GLU A 109 6.84 19.98 -5.80
CA GLU A 109 7.78 19.70 -6.90
C GLU A 109 7.52 20.60 -8.12
N TYR A 110 6.24 20.79 -8.49
CA TYR A 110 5.87 21.65 -9.61
C TYR A 110 6.34 23.10 -9.42
N TYR A 111 5.97 23.71 -8.28
CA TYR A 111 6.27 25.12 -8.03
C TYR A 111 7.76 25.37 -7.80
N SER A 112 8.47 24.46 -7.13
CA SER A 112 9.94 24.58 -6.98
C SER A 112 10.61 24.60 -8.35
N ILE A 113 10.26 23.66 -9.23
CA ILE A 113 10.87 23.55 -10.56
C ILE A 113 10.51 24.77 -11.41
N LYS A 114 9.24 25.21 -11.39
CA LYS A 114 8.79 26.37 -12.13
C LYS A 114 9.58 27.64 -11.75
N VAL A 115 9.77 27.88 -10.45
CA VAL A 115 10.60 28.99 -9.96
C VAL A 115 12.05 28.82 -10.39
N GLY A 116 12.59 27.60 -10.37
CA GLY A 116 13.92 27.30 -10.88
C GLY A 116 14.08 27.58 -12.38
N GLU A 117 13.09 27.23 -13.20
CA GLU A 117 13.07 27.53 -14.63
C GLU A 117 13.01 29.04 -14.90
N GLU A 118 12.07 29.75 -14.25
CA GLU A 118 11.86 31.20 -14.44
C GLU A 118 13.05 32.04 -13.94
N SER A 119 13.73 31.59 -12.88
CA SER A 119 14.90 32.28 -12.31
C SER A 119 16.24 31.83 -12.88
N GLY A 120 16.26 30.82 -13.77
CA GLY A 120 17.48 30.22 -14.31
C GLY A 120 18.30 29.43 -13.28
N LYS A 121 17.73 29.12 -12.11
CA LYS A 121 18.37 28.38 -11.01
C LYS A 121 17.88 26.93 -10.90
N LEU A 122 17.54 26.33 -12.04
CA LEU A 122 17.03 24.95 -12.08
C LEU A 122 18.04 23.95 -11.46
N GLN A 123 19.33 24.21 -11.60
CA GLN A 123 20.40 23.40 -10.98
C GLN A 123 20.25 23.31 -9.47
N ASP A 124 20.10 24.46 -8.80
CA ASP A 124 19.98 24.54 -7.34
C ASP A 124 18.71 23.84 -6.87
N VAL A 125 17.60 24.04 -7.59
CA VAL A 125 16.30 23.42 -7.28
C VAL A 125 16.33 21.91 -7.42
N LEU A 126 17.01 21.38 -8.45
CA LEU A 126 17.15 19.93 -8.63
C LEU A 126 17.94 19.30 -7.47
N ALA A 127 19.01 19.96 -7.02
CA ALA A 127 19.79 19.53 -5.85
C ALA A 127 18.96 19.58 -4.56
N GLU A 128 18.23 20.68 -4.34
CA GLU A 128 17.35 20.83 -3.18
C GLU A 128 16.25 19.75 -3.14
N LEU A 129 15.64 19.44 -4.28
CA LEU A 129 14.63 18.38 -4.38
C LEU A 129 15.23 16.99 -4.12
N ALA A 130 16.45 16.73 -4.59
CA ALA A 130 17.16 15.49 -4.28
C ALA A 130 17.38 15.34 -2.77
N ASP A 131 17.90 16.39 -2.12
CA ASP A 131 18.15 16.43 -0.67
C ASP A 131 16.85 16.30 0.13
N TYR A 132 15.78 16.96 -0.31
CA TYR A 132 14.45 16.86 0.29
C TYR A 132 13.95 15.41 0.33
N PHE A 133 14.01 14.68 -0.80
CA PHE A 133 13.58 13.29 -0.83
C PHE A 133 14.54 12.36 -0.09
N ALA A 134 15.84 12.63 -0.08
CA ALA A 134 16.82 11.90 0.72
C ALA A 134 16.52 12.02 2.22
N LEU A 135 16.24 13.24 2.70
CA LEU A 135 15.85 13.51 4.08
C LEU A 135 14.53 12.83 4.43
N ARG A 136 13.53 12.91 3.55
CA ARG A 136 12.23 12.24 3.74
C ARG A 136 12.38 10.72 3.89
N MET A 137 13.26 10.12 3.07
CA MET A 137 13.60 8.71 3.18
C MET A 137 14.29 8.37 4.50
N GLN A 138 15.25 9.19 4.94
CA GLN A 138 15.94 9.02 6.21
C GLN A 138 14.98 9.08 7.39
N GLN A 139 14.11 10.09 7.42
CA GLN A 139 13.06 10.23 8.44
C GLN A 139 12.15 9.01 8.46
N ARG A 140 11.69 8.55 7.29
CA ARG A 140 10.85 7.35 7.20
C ARG A 140 11.57 6.10 7.72
N ARG A 141 12.86 5.95 7.44
CA ARG A 141 13.69 4.84 7.95
C ARG A 141 13.86 4.90 9.47
N GLN A 142 14.17 6.07 10.04
CA GLN A 142 14.28 6.26 11.49
C GLN A 142 12.97 5.91 12.20
N LEU A 143 11.86 6.43 11.67
CA LEU A 143 10.53 6.17 12.20
C LEU A 143 10.14 4.70 12.13
N THR A 144 10.44 4.03 11.01
CA THR A 144 10.15 2.60 10.85
C THR A 144 11.04 1.78 11.79
N GLY A 145 12.33 2.11 11.88
CA GLY A 145 13.27 1.44 12.77
C GLY A 145 12.89 1.55 14.24
N ALA A 146 12.48 2.74 14.71
CA ALA A 146 12.07 2.96 16.09
C ALA A 146 10.81 2.16 16.50
N LEU A 147 9.90 1.91 15.55
CA LEU A 147 8.67 1.15 15.80
C LEU A 147 8.85 -0.36 15.68
N SER A 148 9.89 -0.84 15.00
CA SER A 148 10.13 -2.28 14.79
C SER A 148 10.23 -3.07 16.10
N TYR A 149 11.00 -2.56 17.08
CA TYR A 149 11.18 -3.25 18.36
C TYR A 149 9.89 -3.30 19.21
N PRO A 150 9.19 -2.17 19.46
CA PRO A 150 7.90 -2.19 20.15
C PRO A 150 6.85 -3.12 19.51
N VAL A 151 6.79 -3.15 18.18
CA VAL A 151 5.85 -4.04 17.46
C VAL A 151 6.20 -5.51 17.68
N MET A 152 7.49 -5.88 17.59
CA MET A 152 7.92 -7.26 17.84
C MET A 152 7.62 -7.71 19.28
N VAL A 153 7.92 -6.88 20.26
CA VAL A 153 7.63 -7.17 21.67
C VAL A 153 6.13 -7.30 21.90
N MET A 154 5.29 -6.42 21.32
CA MET A 154 3.84 -6.55 21.41
C MET A 154 3.32 -7.86 20.81
N ILE A 155 3.83 -8.27 19.64
CA ILE A 155 3.41 -9.54 19.01
C ILE A 155 3.73 -10.72 19.94
N VAL A 156 4.92 -10.77 20.51
CA VAL A 156 5.33 -11.84 21.43
C VAL A 156 4.51 -11.81 22.71
N ALA A 157 4.31 -10.63 23.31
CA ALA A 157 3.54 -10.48 24.54
C ALA A 157 2.07 -10.90 24.35
N ILE A 158 1.44 -10.44 23.27
CA ILE A 158 0.07 -10.84 22.91
C ILE A 158 0.03 -12.36 22.68
N GLY A 159 0.98 -12.91 21.92
CA GLY A 159 1.11 -14.35 21.71
C GLY A 159 1.24 -15.16 23.00
N ALA A 160 2.00 -14.67 23.97
CA ALA A 160 2.18 -15.33 25.27
C ALA A 160 0.89 -15.30 26.12
N VAL A 161 0.20 -14.16 26.19
CA VAL A 161 -1.10 -14.04 26.88
C VAL A 161 -2.13 -14.97 26.24
N LEU A 162 -2.16 -15.02 24.91
CA LEU A 162 -3.03 -15.91 24.15
C LEU A 162 -2.81 -17.38 24.48
N PHE A 163 -1.55 -17.79 24.50
CA PHE A 163 -1.16 -19.14 24.86
C PHE A 163 -1.58 -19.47 26.29
N MET A 164 -1.35 -18.54 27.23
CA MET A 164 -1.74 -18.71 28.63
C MET A 164 -3.26 -18.89 28.78
N LEU A 165 -4.06 -18.04 28.14
CA LEU A 165 -5.51 -18.06 28.26
C LEU A 165 -6.17 -19.27 27.58
N ASN A 166 -5.64 -19.74 26.45
CA ASN A 166 -6.24 -20.86 25.70
C ASN A 166 -5.73 -22.24 26.13
N VAL A 167 -4.51 -22.34 26.67
CA VAL A 167 -3.91 -23.63 27.02
C VAL A 167 -3.79 -23.79 28.54
N VAL A 168 -3.19 -22.82 29.21
CA VAL A 168 -2.83 -22.94 30.64
C VAL A 168 -4.06 -22.80 31.52
N VAL A 169 -4.89 -21.77 31.31
CA VAL A 169 -6.08 -21.53 32.15
C VAL A 169 -7.10 -22.68 32.10
N PRO A 170 -7.48 -23.23 30.94
CA PRO A 170 -8.41 -24.36 30.87
C PRO A 170 -7.85 -25.63 31.51
N MET A 171 -6.53 -25.85 31.40
CA MET A 171 -5.86 -26.97 32.06
C MET A 171 -6.02 -26.89 33.58
N PHE A 172 -5.78 -25.72 34.19
CA PHE A 172 -6.02 -25.51 35.61
C PHE A 172 -7.49 -25.69 36.00
N ALA A 173 -8.42 -25.15 35.21
CA ALA A 173 -9.85 -25.31 35.46
C ALA A 173 -10.26 -26.80 35.48
N GLY A 174 -9.75 -27.61 34.55
CA GLY A 174 -9.98 -29.04 34.51
C GLY A 174 -9.40 -29.80 35.70
N VAL A 175 -8.25 -29.36 36.24
CA VAL A 175 -7.67 -29.94 37.46
C VAL A 175 -8.55 -29.62 38.68
N PHE A 176 -8.98 -28.37 38.86
CA PHE A 176 -9.83 -27.97 39.98
C PHE A 176 -11.16 -28.72 40.03
N GLN A 177 -11.80 -28.98 38.88
CA GLN A 177 -13.03 -29.75 38.79
C GLN A 177 -12.87 -31.21 39.29
N ARG A 178 -11.68 -31.80 39.12
CA ARG A 178 -11.40 -33.18 39.58
C ARG A 178 -11.22 -33.29 41.10
N PHE A 179 -10.86 -32.20 41.77
CA PHE A 179 -10.70 -32.16 43.22
C PHE A 179 -12.02 -31.93 43.99
N GLY A 180 -13.16 -31.86 43.28
CA GLY A 180 -14.50 -31.76 43.90
C GLY A 180 -14.83 -30.39 44.51
N GLY A 181 -14.02 -29.37 44.23
CA GLY A 181 -14.25 -27.99 44.70
C GLY A 181 -14.89 -27.11 43.62
N GLU A 182 -15.83 -26.25 44.03
CA GLU A 182 -16.32 -25.19 43.16
C GLU A 182 -15.21 -24.15 42.93
N LEU A 183 -15.11 -23.66 41.68
CA LEU A 183 -14.12 -22.64 41.31
C LEU A 183 -14.33 -21.37 42.17
N PRO A 184 -13.28 -20.87 42.87
CA PRO A 184 -13.34 -19.60 43.57
C PRO A 184 -13.75 -18.44 42.64
N ALA A 185 -14.44 -17.43 43.20
CA ALA A 185 -15.00 -16.33 42.41
C ALA A 185 -13.96 -15.60 41.54
N ILE A 186 -12.72 -15.45 42.04
CA ILE A 186 -11.62 -14.81 41.31
C ILE A 186 -11.26 -15.62 40.05
N THR A 187 -11.17 -16.95 40.15
CA THR A 187 -10.87 -17.85 39.04
C THR A 187 -11.99 -17.87 38.00
N ARG A 188 -13.25 -17.76 38.44
CA ARG A 188 -14.43 -17.64 37.55
C ARG A 188 -14.39 -16.33 36.74
N ASN A 189 -13.99 -15.22 37.36
CA ASN A 189 -13.83 -13.95 36.66
C ASN A 189 -12.67 -13.97 35.66
N VAL A 190 -11.55 -14.62 36.00
CA VAL A 190 -10.42 -14.83 35.07
C VAL A 190 -10.84 -15.69 33.87
N LEU A 191 -11.64 -16.74 34.10
CA LEU A 191 -12.20 -17.55 33.01
C LEU A 191 -13.17 -16.74 32.14
N ALA A 192 -14.04 -15.91 32.74
CA ALA A 192 -14.94 -15.04 31.98
C ALA A 192 -14.17 -14.00 31.14
N LEU A 193 -13.11 -13.40 31.69
CA LEU A 193 -12.18 -12.54 30.96
C LEU A 193 -11.47 -13.29 29.83
N SER A 194 -11.06 -14.54 30.07
CA SER A 194 -10.45 -15.41 29.05
C SER A 194 -11.40 -15.62 27.88
N TYR A 195 -12.66 -16.00 28.13
CA TYR A 195 -13.66 -16.21 27.08
C TYR A 195 -13.98 -14.91 26.32
N TRP A 196 -14.10 -13.79 27.02
CA TRP A 196 -14.32 -12.49 26.40
C TRP A 196 -13.15 -12.08 25.49
N PHE A 197 -11.91 -12.26 25.99
CA PHE A 197 -10.71 -11.97 25.24
C PHE A 197 -10.62 -12.88 24.03
N SER A 198 -10.74 -14.20 24.19
CA SER A 198 -10.62 -15.20 23.12
C SER A 198 -11.61 -14.95 21.96
N ASN A 199 -12.84 -14.52 22.26
CA ASN A 199 -13.83 -14.14 21.25
C ASN A 199 -13.54 -12.79 20.55
N HIS A 200 -12.90 -11.85 21.23
CA HIS A 200 -12.55 -10.52 20.69
C HIS A 200 -11.11 -10.44 20.17
N LEU A 201 -10.35 -11.54 20.14
CA LEU A 201 -8.96 -11.52 19.65
C LEU A 201 -8.85 -11.07 18.21
N PHE A 202 -9.74 -11.58 17.36
CA PHE A 202 -9.72 -11.25 15.94
C PHE A 202 -10.02 -9.76 15.73
N THR A 203 -10.92 -9.18 16.52
CA THR A 203 -11.26 -7.75 16.45
C THR A 203 -10.16 -6.88 17.02
N ILE A 204 -9.51 -7.27 18.13
CA ILE A 204 -8.35 -6.57 18.70
C ILE A 204 -7.16 -6.63 17.73
N PHE A 205 -6.89 -7.79 17.14
CA PHE A 205 -5.82 -7.94 16.14
C PHE A 205 -6.08 -7.08 14.90
N ILE A 206 -7.32 -7.06 14.38
CA ILE A 206 -7.71 -6.18 13.28
C ILE A 206 -7.57 -4.71 13.69
N PHE A 207 -7.93 -4.33 14.92
CA PHE A 207 -7.82 -2.96 15.40
C PHE A 207 -6.36 -2.50 15.56
N VAL A 208 -5.49 -3.37 16.08
CA VAL A 208 -4.04 -3.13 16.18
C VAL A 208 -3.42 -3.06 14.78
N LEU A 209 -3.80 -3.96 13.87
CA LEU A 209 -3.32 -3.92 12.50
C LEU A 209 -3.83 -2.67 11.77
N ALA A 210 -5.08 -2.28 11.98
CA ALA A 210 -5.67 -1.07 11.40
C ALA A 210 -5.03 0.19 11.94
N THR A 211 -4.70 0.27 13.22
CA THR A 211 -3.97 1.40 13.82
C THR A 211 -2.53 1.46 13.31
N ILE A 212 -1.83 0.33 13.20
CA ILE A 212 -0.49 0.28 12.57
C ILE A 212 -0.56 0.72 11.11
N VAL A 213 -1.53 0.20 10.34
CA VAL A 213 -1.73 0.59 8.94
C VAL A 213 -2.12 2.06 8.83
N ALA A 214 -2.98 2.58 9.72
CA ALA A 214 -3.35 3.99 9.77
C ALA A 214 -2.16 4.88 10.09
N ILE A 215 -1.31 4.52 11.06
CA ILE A 215 -0.06 5.23 11.36
C ILE A 215 0.88 5.22 10.14
N VAL A 216 0.97 4.08 9.45
CA VAL A 216 1.77 3.95 8.21
C VAL A 216 1.17 4.78 7.07
N TYR A 217 -0.16 4.88 6.97
CA TYR A 217 -0.86 5.62 5.92
C TYR A 217 -0.85 7.13 6.17
N MET A 218 -1.01 7.54 7.43
CA MET A 218 -0.98 8.94 7.88
C MET A 218 0.44 9.53 7.81
N LYS A 219 1.48 8.68 7.84
CA LYS A 219 2.85 9.06 7.48
C LYS A 219 3.15 9.05 5.98
N ARG A 220 2.25 8.52 5.16
CA ARG A 220 2.41 8.43 3.69
C ARG A 220 1.81 9.63 2.96
N TYR A 221 0.83 10.30 3.57
CA TYR A 221 0.42 11.66 3.22
C TYR A 221 1.28 12.66 3.99
#